data_AF-A0A257GVE7-F1
#
_entry.id   AF-A0A257GVE7-F1
#
_cell.length_a   1.000
_cell.length_b   1.000
_cell.length_c   1.000
_cell.angle_alpha   90.00
_cell.angle_beta   90.00
_cell.angle_gamma   90.00
#
_symmetry.space_group_name_H-M   'P 1'
#
loop_
_entity.id
_entity.type
_entity.pdbx_description
1 polymer ?
#
loop_
_entity_poly.entity_id
_entity_poly.type
_entity_poly.pdbx_seq_one_letter_code
_entity_poly.pdbx_strand_id
1 'polypeptide(L)'
;DVFDIDPNTLARRFLDHAPVLAATAAQRALLQAGLESGDIGAVIVSTCTGYLCPGLSGYVVERLGLRPDVQAFDLVGQGCAAALPNFQLGRALLGAGGQEHVLSICVEVSSAAMYLDNDPGVLISACLFGDGAGAAVLSNLPGRSQRRVEWDDSTSLINPAERNALMFEHRDGMLRNILTREVPKLAADYAHRVLETVLQRADLSPSQISAWIMHAGGRDVLLALHRRFSLEGDEFRYSAAMLRE
;
A
#
# COMPACT_ATOMS: atom_id res chain seq x y z
N ASP A 1 -10.31 25.83 -7.68
CA ASP A 1 -10.01 24.44 -8.04
C ASP A 1 -9.21 23.69 -6.96
N VAL A 2 -7.97 24.08 -6.63
CA VAL A 2 -7.13 23.32 -5.65
C VAL A 2 -7.74 23.29 -4.24
N PHE A 3 -8.38 24.36 -3.80
CA PHE A 3 -8.99 24.46 -2.47
C PHE A 3 -10.47 24.06 -2.41
N ASP A 4 -11.04 23.64 -3.54
CA ASP A 4 -12.42 23.17 -3.56
C ASP A 4 -12.47 21.73 -3.05
N ILE A 5 -13.22 21.55 -1.96
CA ILE A 5 -13.39 20.28 -1.25
C ILE A 5 -14.89 19.96 -1.29
N ASP A 6 -15.31 19.40 -2.42
CA ASP A 6 -16.66 18.85 -2.61
C ASP A 6 -16.58 17.49 -3.30
N PRO A 7 -17.62 16.64 -3.15
CA PRO A 7 -17.58 15.27 -3.68
C PRO A 7 -17.22 15.16 -5.17
N ASN A 8 -17.70 16.08 -6.02
CA ASN A 8 -17.48 15.99 -7.46
C ASN A 8 -16.05 16.41 -7.82
N THR A 9 -15.53 17.46 -7.19
CA THR A 9 -14.15 17.90 -7.38
C THR A 9 -13.17 16.84 -6.92
N LEU A 10 -13.41 16.24 -5.76
CA LEU A 10 -12.60 15.16 -5.21
C LEU A 10 -12.62 13.91 -6.10
N ALA A 11 -13.80 13.47 -6.55
CA ALA A 11 -13.92 12.34 -7.47
C ALA A 11 -13.20 12.58 -8.80
N ARG A 12 -13.29 13.79 -9.36
CA ARG A 12 -12.57 14.16 -10.59
C ARG A 12 -11.05 14.17 -10.37
N ARG A 13 -10.59 14.72 -9.25
CA ARG A 13 -9.17 14.71 -8.86
C ARG A 13 -8.63 13.28 -8.81
N PHE A 14 -9.37 12.36 -8.20
CA PHE A 14 -8.98 10.94 -8.20
C PHE A 14 -8.87 10.38 -9.62
N LEU A 15 -9.89 10.60 -10.46
CA LEU A 15 -9.92 10.13 -11.84
C LEU A 15 -8.77 10.69 -12.70
N ASP A 16 -8.43 11.96 -12.51
CA ASP A 16 -7.40 12.63 -13.31
C ASP A 16 -5.98 12.19 -12.91
N HIS A 17 -5.75 11.91 -11.63
CA HIS A 17 -4.40 11.67 -11.09
C HIS A 17 -4.07 10.19 -10.85
N ALA A 18 -4.99 9.40 -10.30
CA ALA A 18 -4.70 8.01 -9.90
C ALA A 18 -4.24 7.14 -11.09
N PRO A 19 -4.87 7.18 -12.28
CA PRO A 19 -4.40 6.42 -13.44
C PRO A 19 -2.98 6.77 -13.89
N VAL A 20 -2.62 8.06 -13.84
CA VAL A 20 -1.32 8.56 -14.28
C VAL A 20 -0.22 8.15 -13.30
N LEU A 21 -0.47 8.31 -11.99
CA LEU A 21 0.46 7.89 -10.95
C LEU A 21 0.69 6.38 -10.97
N ALA A 22 -0.39 5.60 -11.04
CA ALA A 22 -0.33 4.13 -11.11
C ALA A 22 0.47 3.64 -12.32
N ALA A 23 0.16 4.16 -13.52
CA ALA A 23 0.87 3.78 -14.74
C ALA A 23 2.35 4.19 -14.71
N THR A 24 2.67 5.38 -14.18
CA THR A 24 4.06 5.84 -14.06
C THR A 24 4.88 4.95 -13.12
N ALA A 25 4.32 4.57 -11.97
CA ALA A 25 4.97 3.64 -11.05
C ALA A 25 5.17 2.26 -11.70
N ALA A 26 4.15 1.75 -12.39
CA ALA A 26 4.22 0.48 -13.10
C ALA A 26 5.28 0.46 -14.21
N GLN A 27 5.36 1.53 -15.04
CA GLN A 27 6.39 1.65 -16.07
C GLN A 27 7.80 1.58 -15.48
N ARG A 28 8.03 2.24 -14.34
CA ARG A 28 9.33 2.17 -13.63
C ARG A 28 9.61 0.75 -13.14
N ALA A 29 8.61 0.05 -12.61
CA ALA A 29 8.76 -1.33 -12.14
C ALA A 29 9.07 -2.30 -13.28
N LEU A 30 8.38 -2.17 -14.43
CA LEU A 30 8.63 -2.96 -15.64
C LEU A 30 10.05 -2.71 -16.19
N LEU A 31 10.45 -1.44 -16.29
CA LEU A 31 11.80 -1.07 -16.72
C LEU A 31 12.86 -1.65 -15.78
N GLN A 32 12.64 -1.57 -14.47
CA GLN A 32 13.55 -2.16 -13.49
C GLN A 32 13.63 -3.68 -13.65
N ALA A 33 12.50 -4.37 -13.87
CA ALA A 33 12.46 -5.81 -14.09
C ALA A 33 13.01 -6.26 -15.46
N GLY A 34 13.17 -5.33 -16.42
CA GLY A 34 13.56 -5.64 -17.78
C GLY A 34 12.47 -6.39 -18.56
N LEU A 35 11.20 -6.07 -18.27
CA LEU A 35 10.03 -6.69 -18.90
C LEU A 35 9.23 -5.68 -19.71
N GLU A 36 8.51 -6.18 -20.71
CA GLU A 36 7.58 -5.43 -21.52
C GLU A 36 6.13 -5.62 -21.02
N SER A 37 5.21 -4.77 -21.48
CA SER A 37 3.79 -4.88 -21.14
C SER A 37 3.18 -6.22 -21.53
N GLY A 38 3.70 -6.82 -22.61
CA GLY A 38 3.31 -8.13 -23.13
C GLY A 38 3.67 -9.30 -22.23
N ASP A 39 4.57 -9.13 -21.24
CA ASP A 39 4.99 -10.19 -20.33
C ASP A 39 4.06 -10.33 -19.12
N ILE A 40 3.23 -9.32 -18.85
CA ILE A 40 2.38 -9.27 -17.65
C ILE A 40 1.11 -10.09 -17.84
N GLY A 41 0.94 -11.06 -16.95
CA GLY A 41 -0.19 -11.98 -16.93
C GLY A 41 -1.37 -11.54 -16.06
N ALA A 42 -1.08 -10.79 -15.00
CA ALA A 42 -2.08 -10.18 -14.15
C ALA A 42 -1.61 -8.83 -13.60
N VAL A 43 -2.57 -7.95 -13.34
CA VAL A 43 -2.35 -6.65 -12.68
C VAL A 43 -3.28 -6.54 -11.47
N ILE A 44 -2.71 -6.12 -10.33
CA ILE A 44 -3.45 -5.90 -9.08
C ILE A 44 -3.23 -4.46 -8.66
N VAL A 45 -4.29 -3.66 -8.66
CA VAL A 45 -4.27 -2.26 -8.25
C VAL A 45 -4.95 -2.12 -6.90
N SER A 46 -4.32 -1.44 -5.95
CA SER A 46 -4.89 -1.18 -4.63
C SER A 46 -4.97 0.31 -4.34
N THR A 47 -6.08 0.71 -3.72
CA THR A 47 -6.35 2.08 -3.30
C THR A 47 -7.43 2.13 -2.22
N CYS A 48 -7.47 3.18 -1.42
CA CYS A 48 -8.59 3.48 -0.52
C CYS A 48 -9.08 4.93 -0.63
N THR A 49 -8.46 5.73 -1.51
CA THR A 49 -8.73 7.17 -1.65
C THR A 49 -9.74 7.51 -2.75
N GLY A 50 -10.27 6.52 -3.47
CA GLY A 50 -11.31 6.71 -4.47
C GLY A 50 -11.94 5.43 -4.97
N TYR A 51 -13.06 5.58 -5.69
CA TYR A 51 -13.78 4.48 -6.31
C TYR A 51 -14.10 4.83 -7.77
N LEU A 52 -13.88 3.88 -8.68
CA LEU A 52 -14.16 4.01 -10.11
C LEU A 52 -14.93 2.77 -10.60
N CYS A 53 -15.84 2.97 -11.54
CA CYS A 53 -16.50 1.91 -12.29
C CYS A 53 -16.68 2.36 -13.75
N PRO A 54 -15.96 1.76 -14.74
CA PRO A 54 -14.98 0.68 -14.61
C PRO A 54 -13.79 0.99 -13.69
N GLY A 55 -13.19 -0.04 -13.09
CA GLY A 55 -12.15 0.07 -12.07
C GLY A 55 -10.83 0.65 -12.55
N LEU A 56 -9.95 1.04 -11.61
CA LEU A 56 -8.68 1.70 -11.89
C LEU A 56 -7.73 0.82 -12.72
N SER A 57 -7.80 -0.49 -12.50
CA SER A 57 -7.09 -1.50 -13.28
C SER A 57 -7.31 -1.36 -14.80
N GLY A 58 -8.52 -1.03 -15.26
CA GLY A 58 -8.81 -0.82 -16.68
C GLY A 58 -8.03 0.35 -17.30
N TYR A 59 -7.89 1.45 -16.56
CA TYR A 59 -7.09 2.60 -17.00
C TYR A 59 -5.60 2.28 -17.05
N VAL A 60 -5.12 1.44 -16.13
CA VAL A 60 -3.73 0.95 -16.12
C VAL A 60 -3.47 0.04 -17.32
N VAL A 61 -4.38 -0.89 -17.61
CA VAL A 61 -4.32 -1.78 -18.78
C VAL A 61 -4.18 -0.97 -20.08
N GLU A 62 -5.04 0.04 -20.25
CA GLU A 62 -5.00 0.95 -21.40
C GLU A 62 -3.66 1.71 -21.48
N ARG A 63 -3.24 2.36 -20.38
CA ARG A 63 -2.04 3.24 -20.35
C ARG A 63 -0.74 2.51 -20.56
N LEU A 64 -0.65 1.27 -20.11
CA LEU A 64 0.54 0.44 -20.28
C LEU A 64 0.51 -0.38 -21.58
N GLY A 65 -0.63 -0.44 -22.27
CA GLY A 65 -0.80 -1.35 -23.40
C GLY A 65 -0.61 -2.80 -22.98
N LEU A 66 -1.19 -3.20 -21.84
CA LEU A 66 -1.18 -4.61 -21.42
C LEU A 66 -2.02 -5.45 -22.39
N ARG A 67 -1.79 -6.76 -22.39
CA ARG A 67 -2.56 -7.68 -23.23
C ARG A 67 -4.06 -7.61 -22.89
N PRO A 68 -4.96 -7.78 -23.87
CA PRO A 68 -6.40 -7.73 -23.64
C PRO A 68 -6.94 -8.88 -22.77
N ASP A 69 -6.17 -9.95 -22.60
CA ASP A 69 -6.49 -11.11 -21.77
C ASP A 69 -5.86 -11.07 -20.37
N VAL A 70 -5.21 -9.95 -20.00
CA VAL A 70 -4.63 -9.77 -18.67
C VAL A 70 -5.69 -9.86 -17.59
N GLN A 71 -5.40 -10.59 -16.51
CA GLN A 71 -6.29 -10.61 -15.36
C GLN A 71 -6.15 -9.33 -14.57
N ALA A 72 -7.23 -8.58 -14.38
CA ALA A 72 -7.21 -7.27 -13.74
C ALA A 72 -8.02 -7.31 -12.43
N PHE A 73 -7.39 -6.89 -11.33
CA PHE A 73 -7.99 -6.89 -10.00
C PHE A 73 -7.85 -5.51 -9.35
N ASP A 74 -8.95 -4.98 -8.83
CA ASP A 74 -8.97 -3.79 -7.98
C ASP A 74 -9.23 -4.19 -6.52
N LEU A 75 -8.26 -3.96 -5.63
CA LEU A 75 -8.39 -4.18 -4.19
C LEU A 75 -8.64 -2.84 -3.49
N VAL A 76 -9.91 -2.55 -3.21
CA VAL A 76 -10.33 -1.27 -2.64
C VAL A 76 -10.59 -1.40 -1.12
N GLY A 77 -10.21 -0.38 -0.35
CA GLY A 77 -10.61 -0.21 1.05
C GLY A 77 -9.73 -0.90 2.10
N GLN A 78 -8.53 -1.37 1.72
CA GLN A 78 -7.57 -1.99 2.65
C GLN A 78 -6.71 -0.96 3.42
N GLY A 79 -6.82 0.32 3.09
CA GLY A 79 -6.08 1.40 3.74
C GLY A 79 -4.56 1.24 3.64
N CYS A 80 -3.84 1.74 4.64
CA CYS A 80 -2.39 1.74 4.67
C CYS A 80 -1.72 0.34 4.67
N ALA A 81 -2.50 -0.74 4.87
CA ALA A 81 -2.00 -2.11 4.82
C ALA A 81 -2.00 -2.73 3.41
N ALA A 82 -2.59 -2.04 2.41
CA ALA A 82 -2.96 -2.61 1.11
C ALA A 82 -1.85 -3.33 0.33
N ALA A 83 -0.59 -2.94 0.53
CA ALA A 83 0.54 -3.57 -0.16
C ALA A 83 0.67 -5.07 0.16
N LEU A 84 0.46 -5.49 1.40
CA LEU A 84 0.65 -6.89 1.79
C LEU A 84 -0.45 -7.82 1.22
N PRO A 85 -1.77 -7.51 1.34
CA PRO A 85 -2.81 -8.29 0.67
C PRO A 85 -2.65 -8.31 -0.87
N ASN A 86 -2.18 -7.21 -1.46
CA ASN A 86 -1.89 -7.16 -2.89
C ASN A 86 -0.80 -8.18 -3.27
N PHE A 87 0.33 -8.17 -2.55
CA PHE A 87 1.39 -9.14 -2.76
C PHE A 87 0.97 -10.58 -2.47
N GLN A 88 0.13 -10.82 -1.45
CA GLN A 88 -0.43 -12.15 -1.16
C GLN A 88 -1.29 -12.67 -2.32
N LEU A 89 -2.14 -11.83 -2.90
CA LEU A 89 -2.91 -12.18 -4.10
C LEU A 89 -1.97 -12.46 -5.28
N GLY A 90 -0.94 -11.63 -5.48
CA GLY A 90 0.05 -11.86 -6.53
C GLY A 90 0.79 -13.19 -6.37
N ARG A 91 1.21 -13.53 -5.15
CA ARG A 91 1.81 -14.84 -4.84
C ARG A 91 0.85 -15.99 -5.14
N ALA A 92 -0.44 -15.84 -4.84
CA ALA A 92 -1.45 -16.85 -5.13
C ALA A 92 -1.64 -17.04 -6.66
N LEU A 93 -1.70 -15.95 -7.43
CA LEU A 93 -1.82 -16.00 -8.90
C LEU A 93 -0.60 -16.66 -9.55
N LEU A 94 0.60 -16.34 -9.08
CA LEU A 94 1.85 -16.97 -9.50
C LEU A 94 1.86 -18.47 -9.15
N GLY A 95 1.44 -18.83 -7.93
CA GLY A 95 1.40 -20.21 -7.45
C GLY A 95 0.38 -21.10 -8.16
N ALA A 96 -0.67 -20.51 -8.75
CA ALA A 96 -1.65 -21.25 -9.56
C ALA A 96 -1.08 -21.73 -10.92
N GLY A 97 0.12 -21.27 -11.32
CA GLY A 97 0.83 -21.74 -12.51
C GLY A 97 0.33 -21.17 -13.84
N GLY A 98 -0.64 -20.25 -13.81
CA GLY A 98 -1.19 -19.60 -15.00
C GLY A 98 -0.47 -18.31 -15.42
N GLN A 99 0.37 -17.74 -14.56
CA GLN A 99 1.04 -16.45 -14.78
C GLN A 99 2.51 -16.53 -14.37
N GLU A 100 3.41 -15.98 -15.19
CA GLU A 100 4.85 -15.90 -14.89
C GLU A 100 5.22 -14.59 -14.18
N HIS A 101 4.48 -13.51 -14.48
CA HIS A 101 4.68 -12.17 -13.97
C HIS A 101 3.36 -11.52 -13.58
N VAL A 102 3.32 -10.95 -12.37
CA VAL A 102 2.18 -10.18 -11.84
C VAL A 102 2.64 -8.78 -11.49
N LEU A 103 1.93 -7.79 -12.01
CA LEU A 103 2.17 -6.37 -11.72
C LEU A 103 1.35 -5.95 -10.51
N SER A 104 2.03 -5.65 -9.41
CA SER A 104 1.44 -5.14 -8.17
C SER A 104 1.57 -3.61 -8.14
N ILE A 105 0.46 -2.91 -7.88
CA ILE A 105 0.41 -1.45 -7.82
C ILE A 105 -0.40 -1.04 -6.58
N CYS A 106 0.16 -0.15 -5.77
CA CYS A 106 -0.58 0.61 -4.76
C CYS A 106 -0.53 2.09 -5.14
N VAL A 107 -1.69 2.74 -5.17
CA VAL A 107 -1.81 4.16 -5.53
C VAL A 107 -2.80 4.84 -4.61
N GLU A 108 -2.40 5.98 -4.09
CA GLU A 108 -3.25 6.82 -3.26
C GLU A 108 -3.19 8.27 -3.73
N VAL A 109 -4.36 8.90 -3.85
CA VAL A 109 -4.51 10.33 -4.10
C VAL A 109 -5.20 10.91 -2.88
N SER A 110 -4.45 11.05 -1.79
CA SER A 110 -4.97 11.55 -0.52
C SER A 110 -5.60 12.95 -0.64
N SER A 111 -5.10 13.77 -1.57
CA SER A 111 -5.70 15.05 -1.92
C SER A 111 -7.12 14.90 -2.50
N ALA A 112 -7.47 13.75 -3.07
CA ALA A 112 -8.81 13.40 -3.54
C ALA A 112 -9.70 12.77 -2.44
N ALA A 113 -9.13 12.47 -1.27
CA ALA A 113 -9.86 12.05 -0.07
C ALA A 113 -9.74 13.10 1.06
N MET A 114 -9.42 14.35 0.72
CA MET A 114 -9.21 15.42 1.69
C MET A 114 -10.53 15.84 2.33
N TYR A 115 -10.52 15.98 3.65
CA TYR A 115 -11.62 16.48 4.45
C TYR A 115 -11.04 17.41 5.52
N LEU A 116 -11.68 18.55 5.79
CA LEU A 116 -11.23 19.51 6.79
C LEU A 116 -12.37 19.87 7.75
N ASP A 117 -12.14 19.67 9.04
CA ASP A 117 -12.94 20.21 10.13
C ASP A 117 -12.02 20.50 11.33
N ASN A 118 -12.61 20.87 12.48
CA ASN A 118 -11.85 21.19 13.69
C ASN A 118 -11.45 19.95 14.52
N ASP A 119 -11.66 18.73 14.02
CA ASP A 119 -11.24 17.50 14.69
C ASP A 119 -9.71 17.35 14.61
N PRO A 120 -9.00 17.17 15.75
CA PRO A 120 -7.55 17.02 15.73
C PRO A 120 -7.04 15.87 14.87
N GLY A 121 -7.77 14.75 14.80
CA GLY A 121 -7.40 13.60 13.98
C GLY A 121 -7.47 13.93 12.48
N VAL A 122 -8.49 14.69 12.07
CA VAL A 122 -8.63 15.18 10.69
C VAL A 122 -7.49 16.14 10.34
N LEU A 123 -7.17 17.10 11.21
CA LEU A 123 -6.07 18.04 10.99
C LEU A 123 -4.71 17.35 10.92
N ILE A 124 -4.45 16.38 11.80
CA ILE A 124 -3.23 15.56 11.74
C ILE A 124 -3.15 14.81 10.40
N SER A 125 -4.27 14.21 9.98
CA SER A 125 -4.34 13.48 8.70
C SER A 125 -4.00 14.37 7.51
N ALA A 126 -4.50 15.60 7.50
CA ALA A 126 -4.22 16.57 6.45
C ALA A 126 -2.72 16.98 6.37
N CYS A 127 -1.96 16.81 7.47
CA CYS A 127 -0.52 17.04 7.49
C CYS A 127 0.32 15.79 7.19
N LEU A 128 -0.28 14.59 7.25
CA LEU A 128 0.43 13.32 7.10
C LEU A 128 0.30 12.72 5.70
N PHE A 129 -0.86 12.84 5.07
CA PHE A 129 -1.16 12.09 3.85
C PHE A 129 -0.83 12.87 2.58
N GLY A 130 -0.16 12.19 1.64
CA GLY A 130 0.20 12.71 0.33
C GLY A 130 -0.29 11.83 -0.82
N ASP A 131 -0.09 12.32 -2.04
CA ASP A 131 -0.41 11.59 -3.27
C ASP A 131 0.81 10.80 -3.73
N GLY A 132 0.62 9.54 -4.11
CA GLY A 132 1.73 8.71 -4.55
C GLY A 132 1.31 7.35 -5.09
N ALA A 133 2.23 6.70 -5.80
CA ALA A 133 2.08 5.33 -6.25
C ALA A 133 3.40 4.57 -6.15
N GLY A 134 3.31 3.30 -5.77
CA GLY A 134 4.40 2.34 -5.80
C GLY A 134 3.97 1.11 -6.60
N ALA A 135 4.92 0.49 -7.29
CA ALA A 135 4.68 -0.74 -8.03
C ALA A 135 5.85 -1.71 -7.92
N ALA A 136 5.54 -3.00 -8.04
CA ALA A 136 6.52 -4.08 -8.09
C ALA A 136 6.08 -5.14 -9.09
N VAL A 137 7.05 -5.77 -9.76
CA VAL A 137 6.82 -6.99 -10.51
C VAL A 137 7.09 -8.17 -9.59
N LEU A 138 6.09 -9.03 -9.43
CA LEU A 138 6.20 -10.30 -8.73
C LEU A 138 6.40 -11.39 -9.78
N SER A 139 7.31 -12.34 -9.53
CA SER A 139 7.61 -13.39 -10.50
C SER A 139 8.14 -14.66 -9.86
N ASN A 140 7.83 -15.81 -10.49
CA ASN A 140 8.45 -17.10 -10.23
C ASN A 140 9.71 -17.34 -11.08
N LEU A 141 10.02 -16.46 -12.04
CA LEU A 141 11.16 -16.53 -12.95
C LEU A 141 12.09 -15.35 -12.71
N PRO A 142 12.83 -15.31 -11.58
CA PRO A 142 13.70 -14.19 -11.28
C PRO A 142 14.82 -14.07 -12.33
N GLY A 143 15.00 -12.86 -12.88
CA GLY A 143 16.11 -12.55 -13.78
C GLY A 143 17.47 -12.80 -13.11
N ARG A 144 18.40 -13.44 -13.82
CA ARG A 144 19.67 -13.95 -13.26
C ARG A 144 20.64 -12.85 -12.77
N SER A 145 20.48 -11.61 -13.22
CA SER A 145 21.44 -10.51 -13.02
C SER A 145 20.94 -9.37 -12.13
N GLN A 146 19.73 -9.48 -11.57
CA GLN A 146 19.13 -8.39 -10.79
C GLN A 146 19.05 -8.70 -9.29
N ARG A 147 19.11 -7.64 -8.47
CA ARG A 147 18.82 -7.75 -7.03
C ARG A 147 17.35 -8.15 -6.87
N ARG A 148 17.11 -9.22 -6.13
CA ARG A 148 15.76 -9.75 -5.87
C ARG A 148 15.49 -9.81 -4.38
N VAL A 149 14.23 -9.64 -4.01
CA VAL A 149 13.71 -9.95 -2.68
C VAL A 149 12.80 -11.16 -2.85
N GLU A 150 13.10 -12.23 -2.14
CA GLU A 150 12.28 -13.43 -2.11
C GLU A 150 11.24 -13.29 -0.99
N TRP A 151 9.99 -13.59 -1.29
CA TRP A 151 8.93 -13.61 -0.29
C TRP A 151 8.90 -14.96 0.40
N ASP A 152 9.48 -15.02 1.59
CA ASP A 152 9.51 -16.24 2.40
C ASP A 152 8.13 -16.51 3.05
N ASP A 153 7.73 -15.67 4.01
CA ASP A 153 6.51 -15.89 4.81
C ASP A 153 5.65 -14.62 4.97
N SER A 154 4.37 -14.80 5.27
CA SER A 154 3.46 -13.73 5.72
C SER A 154 2.29 -14.28 6.52
N THR A 155 1.69 -13.44 7.35
CA THR A 155 0.41 -13.74 8.00
C THR A 155 -0.42 -12.47 8.13
N SER A 156 -1.71 -12.64 8.39
CA SER A 156 -2.66 -11.56 8.59
C SER A 156 -3.31 -11.70 9.96
N LEU A 157 -3.45 -10.57 10.66
CA LEU A 157 -4.16 -10.50 11.93
C LEU A 157 -5.17 -9.36 11.85
N ILE A 158 -6.45 -9.71 11.93
CA ILE A 158 -7.56 -8.77 11.82
C ILE A 158 -8.29 -8.74 13.16
N ASN A 159 -8.42 -7.55 13.76
CA ASN A 159 -9.31 -7.34 14.90
C ASN A 159 -10.46 -6.42 14.51
N PRO A 160 -11.65 -6.97 14.21
CA PRO A 160 -12.81 -6.18 13.83
C PRO A 160 -13.32 -5.23 14.93
N ALA A 161 -12.99 -5.46 16.20
CA ALA A 161 -13.44 -4.62 17.31
C ALA A 161 -12.74 -3.24 17.34
N GLU A 162 -11.52 -3.14 16.81
CA GLU A 162 -10.71 -1.91 16.82
C GLU A 162 -10.93 -1.03 15.56
N ARG A 163 -11.91 -1.38 14.71
CA ARG A 163 -12.11 -0.69 13.41
C ARG A 163 -12.32 0.82 13.54
N ASN A 164 -12.90 1.27 14.66
CA ASN A 164 -13.20 2.69 14.87
C ASN A 164 -11.96 3.49 15.28
N ALA A 165 -10.82 2.82 15.55
CA ALA A 165 -9.57 3.50 15.85
C ALA A 165 -8.96 4.19 14.62
N LEU A 166 -9.12 3.57 13.43
CA LEU A 166 -8.63 4.05 12.14
C LEU A 166 -9.59 3.63 11.01
N MET A 167 -10.31 4.59 10.42
CA MET A 167 -11.23 4.32 9.32
C MET A 167 -11.56 5.57 8.50
N PHE A 168 -12.13 5.38 7.32
CA PHE A 168 -12.91 6.42 6.67
C PHE A 168 -14.39 6.32 7.06
N GLU A 169 -14.96 7.43 7.48
CA GLU A 169 -16.40 7.64 7.63
C GLU A 169 -16.92 8.40 6.41
N HIS A 170 -18.06 7.99 5.86
CA HIS A 170 -18.73 8.78 4.82
C HIS A 170 -19.50 9.93 5.44
N ARG A 171 -19.17 11.17 5.05
CA ARG A 171 -19.86 12.37 5.51
C ARG A 171 -19.97 13.38 4.38
N ASP A 172 -21.19 13.86 4.13
CA ASP A 172 -21.50 14.82 3.07
C ASP A 172 -21.03 14.36 1.68
N GLY A 173 -21.04 13.04 1.43
CA GLY A 173 -20.57 12.44 0.18
C GLY A 173 -19.04 12.34 0.05
N MET A 174 -18.28 12.67 1.10
CA MET A 174 -16.82 12.65 1.14
C MET A 174 -16.30 11.63 2.16
N LEU A 175 -15.00 11.32 2.06
CA LEU A 175 -14.29 10.43 2.99
C LEU A 175 -13.68 11.26 4.12
N ARG A 176 -14.27 11.17 5.32
CA ARG A 176 -13.73 11.78 6.54
C ARG A 176 -12.83 10.79 7.25
N ASN A 177 -11.54 11.10 7.38
CA ASN A 177 -10.62 10.22 8.09
C ASN A 177 -10.85 10.28 9.61
N ILE A 178 -10.91 9.11 10.23
CA ILE A 178 -10.92 8.93 11.68
C ILE A 178 -9.56 8.38 12.08
N LEU A 179 -8.82 9.13 12.89
CA LEU A 179 -7.52 8.73 13.41
C LEU A 179 -7.45 9.01 14.91
N THR A 180 -7.64 7.97 15.72
CA THR A 180 -7.61 8.10 17.18
C THR A 180 -6.19 8.11 17.73
N ARG A 181 -6.02 8.58 18.97
CA ARG A 181 -4.71 8.60 19.67
C ARG A 181 -4.16 7.21 19.99
N GLU A 182 -4.99 6.17 19.93
CA GLU A 182 -4.60 4.80 20.26
C GLU A 182 -3.91 4.07 19.10
N VAL A 183 -4.05 4.58 17.88
CA VAL A 183 -3.54 3.95 16.65
C VAL A 183 -2.05 3.61 16.72
N PRO A 184 -1.13 4.49 17.17
CA PRO A 184 0.28 4.13 17.27
C PRO A 184 0.55 2.91 18.15
N LYS A 185 -0.15 2.82 19.30
CA LYS A 185 -0.01 1.69 20.22
C LYS A 185 -0.58 0.40 19.61
N LEU A 186 -1.81 0.47 19.07
CA LEU A 186 -2.47 -0.67 18.43
C LEU A 186 -1.63 -1.20 17.26
N ALA A 187 -1.15 -0.31 16.38
CA ALA A 187 -0.31 -0.67 15.24
C ALA A 187 0.95 -1.41 15.69
N ALA A 188 1.63 -0.92 16.73
CA ALA A 188 2.83 -1.57 17.25
C ALA A 188 2.54 -2.95 17.87
N ASP A 189 1.47 -3.07 18.64
CA ASP A 189 1.07 -4.33 19.27
C ASP A 189 0.70 -5.39 18.23
N TYR A 190 -0.07 -5.04 17.20
CA TYR A 190 -0.45 -5.97 16.14
C TYR A 190 0.74 -6.33 15.24
N ALA A 191 1.58 -5.36 14.88
CA ALA A 191 2.79 -5.63 14.10
C ALA A 191 3.73 -6.60 14.82
N HIS A 192 3.89 -6.48 16.14
CA HIS A 192 4.71 -7.40 16.91
C HIS A 192 4.16 -8.83 16.89
N ARG A 193 2.85 -8.99 17.06
CA ARG A 193 2.22 -10.33 17.05
C ARG A 193 2.33 -11.01 15.70
N VAL A 194 2.17 -10.25 14.63
CA VAL A 194 2.37 -10.73 13.25
C VAL A 194 3.83 -11.14 13.04
N LEU A 195 4.78 -10.32 13.49
CA LEU A 195 6.22 -10.60 13.43
C LEU A 195 6.58 -11.89 14.19
N GLU A 196 6.13 -12.04 15.44
CA GLU A 196 6.38 -13.25 16.23
C GLU A 196 5.88 -14.50 15.52
N THR A 197 4.71 -14.41 14.89
CA THR A 197 4.12 -15.54 14.17
C THR A 197 4.98 -15.96 12.97
N VAL A 198 5.45 -15.01 12.16
CA VAL A 198 6.28 -15.34 10.99
C VAL A 198 7.67 -15.82 11.39
N LEU A 199 8.29 -15.19 12.39
CA LEU A 199 9.60 -15.61 12.91
C LEU A 199 9.56 -17.01 13.51
N GLN A 200 8.51 -17.33 14.28
CA GLN A 200 8.34 -18.66 14.86
C GLN A 200 8.17 -19.74 13.79
N ARG A 201 7.41 -19.48 12.72
CA ARG A 201 7.24 -20.44 11.61
C ARG A 201 8.53 -20.64 10.81
N ALA A 202 9.33 -19.60 10.67
CA ALA A 202 10.60 -19.63 9.97
C ALA A 202 11.77 -20.14 10.84
N ASP A 203 11.55 -20.41 12.14
CA ASP A 203 12.59 -20.73 13.12
C ASP A 203 13.72 -19.67 13.16
N LEU A 204 13.32 -18.39 13.08
CA LEU A 204 14.23 -17.24 13.09
C LEU A 204 14.07 -16.42 14.37
N SER A 205 15.16 -15.82 14.82
CA SER A 205 15.18 -14.81 15.87
C SER A 205 15.20 -13.39 15.28
N PRO A 206 14.69 -12.36 16.00
CA PRO A 206 14.78 -10.96 15.56
C PRO A 206 16.23 -10.51 15.25
N SER A 207 17.22 -11.07 15.95
CA SER A 207 18.64 -10.74 15.74
C SER A 207 19.19 -11.16 14.37
N GLN A 208 18.47 -12.02 13.63
CA GLN A 208 18.82 -12.44 12.28
C GLN A 208 18.25 -11.50 11.21
N ILE A 209 17.40 -10.54 11.59
CA ILE A 209 16.84 -9.55 10.67
C ILE A 209 17.89 -8.48 10.40
N SER A 210 18.33 -8.39 9.15
CA SER A 210 19.38 -7.43 8.73
C SER A 210 18.84 -6.05 8.36
N ALA A 211 17.54 -5.94 8.10
CA ALA A 211 16.90 -4.69 7.71
C ALA A 211 15.40 -4.73 8.04
N TRP A 212 14.88 -3.58 8.44
CA TRP A 212 13.47 -3.39 8.77
C TRP A 212 12.83 -2.40 7.80
N ILE A 213 11.67 -2.79 7.25
CA ILE A 213 10.83 -1.94 6.40
C ILE A 213 9.43 -1.93 7.00
N MET A 214 9.13 -0.88 7.76
CA MET A 214 7.83 -0.67 8.39
C MET A 214 7.03 0.41 7.66
N HIS A 215 5.70 0.29 7.65
CA HIS A 215 4.85 1.37 7.16
C HIS A 215 5.01 2.61 8.06
N ALA A 216 5.44 3.71 7.46
CA ALA A 216 5.64 4.97 8.15
C ALA A 216 4.35 5.79 8.19
N GLY A 217 3.35 5.34 8.97
CA GLY A 217 2.06 6.04 9.14
C GLY A 217 2.12 7.34 9.94
N GLY A 218 3.33 7.85 10.20
CA GLY A 218 3.62 9.00 11.05
C GLY A 218 4.72 8.70 12.08
N ARG A 219 5.33 9.78 12.61
CA ARG A 219 6.43 9.70 13.58
C ARG A 219 6.06 8.84 14.80
N ASP A 220 4.87 9.05 15.35
CA ASP A 220 4.48 8.40 16.60
C ASP A 220 4.26 6.90 16.44
N VAL A 221 3.89 6.42 15.24
CA VAL A 221 3.81 4.99 14.89
C VAL A 221 5.21 4.37 14.90
N LEU A 222 6.19 4.99 14.24
CA LEU A 222 7.56 4.49 14.23
C LEU A 222 8.18 4.46 15.64
N LEU A 223 7.89 5.48 16.47
CA LEU A 223 8.33 5.51 17.86
C LEU A 223 7.68 4.42 18.72
N ALA A 224 6.41 4.09 18.46
CA ALA A 224 5.72 3.00 19.14
C ALA A 224 6.31 1.64 18.73
N LEU A 225 6.59 1.45 17.44
CA LEU A 225 7.24 0.25 16.91
C LEU A 225 8.65 0.05 17.50
N HIS A 226 9.48 1.10 17.55
CA HIS A 226 10.82 1.02 18.15
C HIS A 226 10.76 0.51 19.59
N ARG A 227 9.88 1.11 20.39
CA ARG A 227 9.67 0.69 21.78
C ARG A 227 9.15 -0.73 21.89
N ARG A 228 8.20 -1.11 21.03
CA ARG A 228 7.54 -2.42 21.11
C ARG A 228 8.45 -3.57 20.66
N PHE A 229 9.34 -3.31 19.70
CA PHE A 229 10.25 -4.31 19.14
C PHE A 229 11.61 -4.31 19.86
N SER A 230 11.80 -3.41 20.83
CA SER A 230 13.08 -3.21 21.55
C SER A 230 14.25 -2.94 20.59
N LEU A 231 13.98 -2.19 19.53
CA LEU A 231 14.96 -1.81 18.51
C LEU A 231 15.59 -0.47 18.85
N GLU A 232 16.88 -0.32 18.61
CA GLU A 232 17.66 0.88 18.94
C GLU A 232 18.18 1.59 17.68
N GLY A 233 18.69 2.81 17.84
CA GLY A 233 19.39 3.51 16.75
C GLY A 233 18.54 3.77 15.50
N ASP A 234 19.11 3.50 14.34
CA ASP A 234 18.57 3.83 13.02
C ASP A 234 18.01 2.60 12.27
N GLU A 235 17.56 1.58 13.00
CA GLU A 235 17.03 0.34 12.41
C GLU A 235 15.86 0.59 11.43
N PHE A 236 15.04 1.61 11.70
CA PHE A 236 13.97 2.05 10.80
C PHE A 236 14.37 3.19 9.85
N ARG A 237 15.66 3.37 9.53
CA ARG A 237 16.14 4.48 8.67
C ARG A 237 15.43 4.57 7.32
N TYR A 238 15.10 3.44 6.69
CA TYR A 238 14.42 3.42 5.40
C TYR A 238 12.98 3.94 5.54
N SER A 239 12.24 3.44 6.54
CA SER A 239 10.89 3.90 6.85
C SER A 239 10.86 5.36 7.27
N ALA A 240 11.80 5.79 8.11
CA ALA A 240 11.89 7.17 8.58
C ALA A 240 12.27 8.16 7.46
N ALA A 241 13.03 7.71 6.45
CA ALA A 241 13.35 8.53 5.29
C ALA A 241 12.10 8.89 4.46
N MET A 242 11.13 7.98 4.36
CA MET A 242 9.88 8.22 3.63
C MET A 242 9.01 9.31 4.24
N LEU A 243 9.15 9.62 5.54
CA LEU A 243 8.44 10.73 6.17
C LEU A 243 8.97 12.12 5.78
N ARG A 244 10.07 12.18 5.03
CA ARG A 244 10.70 13.44 4.57
C ARG A 244 10.48 13.72 3.09
N GLU A 245 9.94 12.76 2.36
CA GLU A 245 9.53 12.92 0.96
C GLU A 245 8.16 13.60 0.89
#